data_AF-A0A953W858-F1
#
_entry.id   AF-A0A953W858-F1
#
_cell.length_a   1.000
_cell.length_b   1.000
_cell.length_c   1.000
_cell.angle_alpha   90.00
_cell.angle_beta   90.00
_cell.angle_gamma   90.00
#
_symmetry.space_group_name_H-M   'P 1'
#
loop_
_entity.id
_entity.type
_entity.pdbx_description
1 polymer ?
#
loop_
_entity_poly.entity_id
_entity_poly.type
_entity_poly.pdbx_seq_one_letter_code
_entity_poly.pdbx_strand_id
1 'polypeptide(L)'
;MKRVTVASAVIGMIAMISPAWASSLSDMVGTWEWEGFTIEVTECGDSVCATVVDGPANVGEDMFLSEPEESGDGWNVEVMHPATGDTYYAHFTIDGDVWSMEGCTSSGVCAQGDFYRM
;
A
#
# COMPACT_ATOMS: atom_id res chain seq x y z
N MET A 1 4.40 65.63 -27.34
CA MET A 1 4.97 64.39 -27.94
C MET A 1 6.13 63.94 -27.08
N LYS A 2 5.99 62.86 -26.29
CA LYS A 2 7.10 62.20 -25.60
C LYS A 2 6.76 60.71 -25.44
N ARG A 3 7.78 59.90 -25.66
CA ARG A 3 7.76 58.54 -26.19
C ARG A 3 7.23 57.53 -25.16
N VAL A 4 6.39 56.62 -25.64
CA VAL A 4 6.00 55.37 -24.96
C VAL A 4 7.09 54.33 -25.19
N THR A 5 7.46 53.58 -24.16
CA THR A 5 8.16 52.30 -24.33
C THR A 5 7.67 51.33 -23.25
N VAL A 6 7.41 50.10 -23.70
CA VAL A 6 6.64 49.00 -23.11
C VAL A 6 7.56 48.03 -22.36
N ALA A 7 6.94 47.10 -21.59
CA ALA A 7 7.40 45.75 -21.22
C ALA A 7 7.94 45.62 -19.78
N SER A 8 7.66 44.59 -18.97
CA SER A 8 7.06 43.25 -19.16
C SER A 8 6.39 42.80 -17.86
N ALA A 9 5.21 42.19 -17.94
CA ALA A 9 4.60 41.47 -16.81
C ALA A 9 5.03 40.00 -16.90
N VAL A 10 5.93 39.55 -16.01
CA VAL A 10 6.28 38.14 -15.86
C VAL A 10 5.23 37.51 -14.94
N ILE A 11 4.34 36.71 -15.52
CA ILE A 11 3.41 35.84 -14.77
C ILE A 11 4.26 34.70 -14.20
N GLY A 12 4.61 34.80 -12.92
CA GLY A 12 5.23 33.72 -12.16
C GLY A 12 4.21 32.63 -11.90
N MET A 13 4.22 31.59 -12.73
CA MET A 13 3.45 30.37 -12.51
C MET A 13 4.16 29.57 -11.41
N ILE A 14 3.73 29.75 -10.16
CA ILE A 14 4.16 28.93 -9.04
C ILE A 14 3.51 27.56 -9.24
N ALA A 15 4.27 26.63 -9.81
CA ALA A 15 3.92 25.22 -9.77
C ALA A 15 3.92 24.80 -8.30
N MET A 16 2.73 24.56 -7.75
CA MET A 16 2.58 23.90 -6.47
C MET A 16 3.04 22.45 -6.65
N ILE A 17 4.31 22.19 -6.37
CA ILE A 17 4.83 20.85 -6.18
C ILE A 17 4.27 20.40 -4.84
N SER A 18 3.13 19.71 -4.86
CA SER A 18 2.69 18.97 -3.69
C SER A 18 3.78 17.95 -3.36
N PRO A 19 4.26 17.86 -2.11
CA PRO A 19 5.06 16.73 -1.71
C PRO A 19 4.17 15.49 -1.84
N ALA A 20 4.45 14.64 -2.82
CA ALA A 20 4.04 13.25 -2.70
C ALA A 20 4.80 12.75 -1.47
N TRP A 21 4.09 12.54 -0.36
CA TRP A 21 4.63 11.78 0.75
C TRP A 21 4.94 10.40 0.17
N ALA A 22 6.22 10.09 -0.01
CA ALA A 22 6.63 8.74 -0.35
C ALA A 22 6.24 7.88 0.84
N SER A 23 5.18 7.11 0.68
CA SER A 23 4.85 6.05 1.60
C SER A 23 5.97 5.03 1.59
N SER A 24 6.29 4.55 2.77
CA SER A 24 7.33 3.56 3.03
C SER A 24 6.69 2.26 3.45
N LEU A 25 7.34 1.13 3.20
CA LEU A 25 6.86 -0.17 3.66
C LEU A 25 6.67 -0.21 5.20
N SER A 26 7.46 0.57 5.94
CA SER A 26 7.30 0.74 7.39
C SER A 26 5.96 1.38 7.81
N ASP A 27 5.28 2.11 6.93
CA ASP A 27 3.95 2.65 7.22
C ASP A 27 2.89 1.53 7.34
N MET A 28 3.21 0.32 6.86
CA MET A 28 2.37 -0.87 7.01
C MET A 28 2.45 -1.47 8.43
N VAL A 29 3.48 -1.18 9.22
CA VAL A 29 3.60 -1.70 10.60
C VAL A 29 2.41 -1.25 11.45
N GLY A 30 1.76 -2.18 12.13
CA GLY A 30 0.58 -1.94 12.96
C GLY A 30 -0.48 -3.03 12.83
N THR A 31 -1.68 -2.75 13.32
CA THR A 31 -2.82 -3.68 13.30
C THR A 31 -3.90 -3.18 12.34
N TRP A 32 -4.44 -4.10 11.55
CA TRP A 32 -5.32 -3.80 10.43
C TRP A 32 -6.56 -4.69 10.43
N GLU A 33 -7.72 -4.11 10.13
CA GLU A 33 -8.93 -4.85 9.81
C GLU A 33 -9.00 -5.08 8.30
N TRP A 34 -9.21 -6.34 7.90
CA TRP A 34 -9.46 -6.71 6.50
C TRP A 34 -10.48 -7.85 6.43
N GLU A 35 -11.63 -7.59 5.81
CA GLU A 35 -12.70 -8.57 5.57
C GLU A 35 -13.14 -9.39 6.81
N GLY A 36 -13.12 -8.77 7.99
CA GLY A 36 -13.47 -9.44 9.25
C GLY A 36 -12.34 -10.28 9.87
N PHE A 37 -11.12 -10.14 9.37
CA PHE A 37 -9.88 -10.59 10.00
C PHE A 37 -9.13 -9.40 10.58
N THR A 38 -8.32 -9.68 11.60
CA THR A 38 -7.32 -8.75 12.12
C THR A 38 -5.94 -9.24 11.73
N ILE A 39 -5.17 -8.39 11.06
CA ILE A 39 -3.81 -8.67 10.59
C ILE A 39 -2.86 -7.78 11.37
N GLU A 40 -1.87 -8.38 12.02
CA GLU A 40 -0.77 -7.65 12.65
C GLU A 40 0.44 -7.66 11.73
N VAL A 41 0.97 -6.48 11.44
CA VAL A 41 2.18 -6.28 10.65
C VAL A 41 3.28 -5.79 11.56
N THR A 42 4.42 -6.48 11.57
CA THR A 42 5.58 -6.18 12.39
C THR A 42 6.85 -6.11 11.53
N GLU A 43 7.89 -5.48 12.06
CA GLU A 43 9.22 -5.51 11.43
C GLU A 43 9.84 -6.91 11.57
N CYS A 44 10.37 -7.45 10.48
CA CYS A 44 11.11 -8.70 10.47
C CYS A 44 12.37 -8.59 9.61
N GLY A 45 13.52 -8.40 10.27
CA GLY A 45 14.77 -8.10 9.58
C GLY A 45 14.75 -6.68 9.02
N ASP A 46 15.02 -6.56 7.72
CA ASP A 46 14.98 -5.28 6.98
C ASP A 46 13.64 -5.07 6.23
N SER A 47 12.62 -5.87 6.54
CA SER A 47 11.31 -5.87 5.90
C SER A 47 10.16 -5.97 6.91
N VAL A 48 8.94 -6.25 6.44
CA VAL A 48 7.75 -6.45 7.28
C VAL A 48 7.16 -7.84 7.09
N CYS A 49 6.61 -8.38 8.18
CA CYS A 49 5.91 -9.65 8.23
C CYS A 49 4.48 -9.40 8.70
N ALA A 50 3.52 -10.10 8.11
CA ALA A 50 2.11 -9.99 8.44
C ALA A 50 1.60 -11.32 9.00
N THR A 51 0.89 -11.29 10.12
CA THR A 51 0.31 -12.48 10.78
C THR A 51 -1.18 -12.26 11.02
N VAL A 52 -1.98 -13.31 10.80
CA VAL A 52 -3.41 -13.29 11.13
C VAL A 52 -3.57 -13.43 12.64
N VAL A 53 -4.04 -12.41 13.34
CA VAL A 53 -4.14 -12.43 14.82
C VAL A 53 -5.56 -12.63 15.34
N ASP A 54 -6.58 -12.36 14.52
CA ASP A 54 -7.99 -12.67 14.84
C ASP A 54 -8.79 -12.91 13.56
N GLY A 55 -9.85 -13.71 13.66
CA GLY A 55 -10.76 -14.02 12.56
C GLY A 55 -11.28 -15.47 12.57
N PRO A 56 -12.12 -15.84 11.59
CA PRO A 56 -12.78 -17.14 11.57
C PRO A 56 -11.86 -18.34 11.21
N ALA A 57 -10.68 -18.11 10.62
CA ALA A 57 -9.76 -19.16 10.16
C ALA A 57 -8.30 -18.69 10.14
N ASN A 58 -7.37 -19.65 10.13
CA ASN A 58 -5.93 -19.45 9.95
C ASN A 58 -5.28 -18.41 10.89
N VAL A 59 -5.83 -18.25 12.10
CA VAL A 59 -5.23 -17.42 13.15
C VAL A 59 -3.89 -18.02 13.58
N GLY A 60 -2.87 -17.18 13.63
CA GLY A 60 -1.48 -17.53 13.93
C GLY A 60 -0.63 -17.85 12.70
N GLU A 61 -1.21 -17.92 11.51
CA GLU A 61 -0.47 -18.17 10.26
C GLU A 61 0.08 -16.86 9.68
N ASP A 62 1.21 -16.98 8.98
CA ASP A 62 1.81 -15.88 8.25
C ASP A 62 0.98 -15.57 7.00
N MET A 63 0.59 -14.32 6.87
CA MET A 63 -0.09 -13.81 5.69
C MET A 63 0.91 -13.47 4.59
N PHE A 64 2.07 -12.89 4.90
CA PHE A 64 3.11 -12.61 3.91
C PHE A 64 4.01 -13.84 3.74
N LEU A 65 3.97 -14.44 2.56
CA LEU A 65 4.72 -15.65 2.20
C LEU A 65 6.04 -15.33 1.49
N SER A 66 6.19 -14.10 1.00
CA SER A 66 7.43 -13.56 0.43
C SER A 66 7.79 -12.22 1.06
N GLU A 67 9.04 -11.79 0.88
CA GLU A 67 9.44 -10.43 1.20
C GLU A 67 8.75 -9.45 0.22
N PRO A 68 8.14 -8.34 0.70
CA PRO A 68 7.60 -7.31 -0.19
C PRO A 68 8.66 -6.66 -1.06
N GLU A 69 8.42 -6.61 -2.37
CA GLU A 69 9.32 -6.02 -3.37
C GLU A 69 8.73 -4.71 -3.93
N GLU A 70 9.48 -3.61 -3.85
CA GLU A 70 9.05 -2.33 -4.43
C GLU A 70 8.77 -2.44 -5.94
N SER A 71 7.63 -1.91 -6.36
CA SER A 71 7.18 -1.94 -7.75
C SER A 71 6.29 -0.74 -8.06
N GLY A 72 6.82 0.23 -8.81
CA GLY A 72 6.05 1.39 -9.26
C GLY A 72 5.57 2.26 -8.10
N ASP A 73 4.26 2.30 -7.88
CA ASP A 73 3.57 3.04 -6.82
C ASP A 73 3.29 2.21 -5.56
N GLY A 74 3.78 0.97 -5.51
CA GLY A 74 3.48 0.05 -4.41
C GLY A 74 4.51 -1.06 -4.22
N TRP A 75 4.05 -2.18 -3.66
CA TRP A 75 4.87 -3.36 -3.34
C TRP A 75 4.19 -4.65 -3.79
N ASN A 76 4.96 -5.56 -4.39
CA ASN A 76 4.48 -6.90 -4.73
C ASN A 76 4.85 -7.88 -3.62
N VAL A 77 3.92 -8.76 -3.26
CA VAL A 77 4.13 -9.78 -2.23
C VAL A 77 3.24 -11.00 -2.50
N GLU A 78 3.77 -12.20 -2.25
CA GLU A 78 2.95 -13.42 -2.18
C GLU A 78 2.22 -13.44 -0.84
N VAL A 79 0.89 -13.51 -0.87
CA VAL A 79 0.06 -13.49 0.34
C VAL A 79 -0.83 -14.72 0.45
N MET A 80 -0.99 -15.24 1.67
CA MET A 80 -2.02 -16.23 1.99
C MET A 80 -3.34 -15.52 2.29
N HIS A 81 -4.42 -15.91 1.61
CA HIS A 81 -5.76 -15.45 1.95
C HIS A 81 -6.23 -16.11 3.25
N PRO A 82 -6.56 -15.36 4.32
CA PRO A 82 -6.79 -15.93 5.65
C PRO A 82 -8.07 -16.78 5.72
N ALA A 83 -9.08 -16.51 4.89
CA ALA A 83 -10.27 -17.36 4.81
C ALA A 83 -10.06 -18.71 4.10
N THR A 84 -9.23 -18.77 3.05
CA THR A 84 -9.14 -19.96 2.18
C THR A 84 -7.81 -20.70 2.27
N GLY A 85 -6.74 -20.01 2.72
CA GLY A 85 -5.37 -20.49 2.68
C GLY A 85 -4.72 -20.41 1.30
N ASP A 86 -5.41 -19.88 0.29
CA ASP A 86 -4.87 -19.78 -1.07
C ASP A 86 -3.79 -18.70 -1.17
N THR A 87 -2.78 -18.95 -1.98
CA THR A 87 -1.72 -17.98 -2.26
C THR A 87 -2.07 -17.07 -3.44
N TYR A 88 -1.97 -15.76 -3.21
CA TYR A 88 -2.15 -14.70 -4.19
C TYR A 88 -0.83 -13.98 -4.43
N TYR A 89 -0.57 -13.63 -5.69
CA TYR A 89 0.43 -12.63 -6.06
C TYR A 89 -0.22 -11.26 -5.96
N ALA A 90 0.03 -10.54 -4.87
CA ALA A 90 -0.64 -9.29 -4.55
C ALA A 90 0.26 -8.08 -4.77
N HIS A 91 -0.37 -6.97 -5.17
CA HIS A 91 0.18 -5.64 -5.24
C HIS A 91 -0.49 -4.77 -4.18
N PHE A 92 0.31 -4.13 -3.33
CA PHE A 92 -0.14 -3.25 -2.26
C PHE A 92 0.20 -1.80 -2.59
N THR A 93 -0.79 -0.92 -2.47
CA THR A 93 -0.66 0.53 -2.56
C THR A 93 -1.23 1.18 -1.30
N ILE A 94 -0.90 2.44 -1.07
CA ILE A 94 -1.39 3.18 0.09
C ILE A 94 -1.87 4.57 -0.31
N ASP A 95 -3.05 4.94 0.18
CA ASP A 95 -3.61 6.28 0.09
C ASP A 95 -3.93 6.78 1.50
N GLY A 96 -3.07 7.68 2.01
CA GLY A 96 -3.16 8.15 3.40
C GLY A 96 -2.87 7.03 4.40
N ASP A 97 -3.92 6.54 5.07
CA ASP A 97 -3.86 5.50 6.10
C ASP A 97 -4.59 4.20 5.68
N VAL A 98 -4.92 4.06 4.39
CA VAL A 98 -5.59 2.86 3.86
C VAL A 98 -4.64 2.15 2.92
N TRP A 99 -4.36 0.88 3.18
CA TRP A 99 -3.64 0.02 2.25
C TRP A 99 -4.65 -0.71 1.37
N SER A 100 -4.49 -0.58 0.06
CA SER A 100 -5.26 -1.33 -0.92
C SER A 100 -4.41 -2.48 -1.44
N MET A 101 -5.03 -3.65 -1.55
CA MET A 101 -4.44 -4.85 -2.09
C MET A 101 -5.23 -5.29 -3.31
N GLU A 102 -4.54 -5.65 -4.38
CA GLU A 102 -5.12 -6.39 -5.50
C GLU A 102 -4.19 -7.54 -5.89
N GLY A 103 -4.72 -8.69 -6.28
CA GLY A 103 -3.86 -9.81 -6.64
C GLY A 103 -4.62 -10.97 -7.23
N CYS A 104 -3.88 -11.92 -7.81
CA CYS A 104 -4.46 -13.15 -8.37
C CYS A 104 -3.69 -14.39 -7.94
N THR A 105 -4.39 -15.50 -7.79
CA THR A 105 -3.76 -16.82 -7.64
C THR A 105 -3.07 -17.24 -8.94
N SER A 106 -2.22 -18.27 -8.88
CA SER A 106 -1.59 -18.88 -10.06
C SER A 106 -2.60 -19.44 -11.08
N SER A 107 -3.83 -19.70 -10.64
CA SER A 107 -4.94 -20.17 -11.49
C SER A 107 -5.72 -19.03 -12.18
N GLY A 108 -5.37 -17.77 -11.90
CA GLY A 108 -6.01 -16.58 -12.48
C GLY A 108 -7.28 -16.11 -11.76
N VAL A 109 -7.53 -16.58 -10.54
CA VAL A 109 -8.62 -16.07 -9.69
C VAL A 109 -8.12 -14.82 -8.97
N CYS A 110 -8.74 -13.68 -9.21
CA CYS A 110 -8.31 -12.39 -8.67
C CYS A 110 -9.20 -11.92 -7.51
N ALA A 111 -8.59 -11.22 -6.57
CA ALA A 111 -9.23 -10.60 -5.41
C ALA A 111 -8.63 -9.21 -5.17
N GLN A 112 -9.39 -8.38 -4.48
CA GLN A 112 -8.96 -7.05 -4.04
C GLN A 112 -9.58 -6.76 -2.69
N GLY A 113 -8.95 -5.89 -1.91
CA GLY A 113 -9.45 -5.48 -0.60
C GLY A 113 -8.67 -4.34 -0.01
N ASP A 114 -9.29 -3.64 0.94
CA ASP A 114 -8.68 -2.54 1.66
C ASP A 114 -8.47 -2.94 3.12
N PHE A 115 -7.33 -2.50 3.67
CA PHE A 115 -6.93 -2.70 5.05
C PHE A 115 -7.12 -1.38 5.79
N TYR A 116 -7.91 -1.42 6.86
CA TYR A 116 -8.22 -0.25 7.67
C TYR A 116 -7.46 -0.31 8.99
N ARG A 117 -6.77 0.78 9.33
CA ARG A 117 -6.04 0.89 10.60
C ARG A 117 -7.00 0.75 11.79
N MET A 118 -6.63 -0.06 12.78
CA MET A 118 -7.35 -0.20 14.05
C MET A 118 -6.85 0.76 15.14
#